data_AF-A0A379K630-F1
#
_entry.id   AF-A0A379K630-F1
#
_cell.length_a   1.000
_cell.length_b   1.000
_cell.length_c   1.000
_cell.angle_alpha   90.00
_cell.angle_beta   90.00
_cell.angle_gamma   90.00
#
_symmetry.space_group_name_H-M   'P 1'
#
loop_
_entity.id
_entity.type
_entity.pdbx_description
1 polymer ?
#
loop_
_entity_poly.entity_id
_entity_poly.type
_entity_poly.pdbx_seq_one_letter_code
_entity_poly.pdbx_strand_id
1 'polypeptide(L)'
;MALEWLFAAGLVTVAGQRGFERLYELPERVIPADVLNPPDLDGLLLRSADALGVATERDLRDYFRLDVSDSKRRIAELVEAGELLPVAVQGWRQVAYCRGEPRIPRRICHSALLSPFDSLIWERERTERLLGFRYRLEIYTPQSKRVYGYYVLPFLTMNACWRGWICTASALPGAWRCMPCIWRT
;
A
#
# COMPACT_ATOMS: atom_id res chain seq x y z
N MET A 1 -25.11 -1.00 -17.06
CA MET A 1 -23.95 -0.81 -17.97
C MET A 1 -23.62 0.67 -18.19
N ALA A 2 -24.57 1.55 -18.51
CA ALA A 2 -24.27 2.98 -18.70
C ALA A 2 -23.71 3.67 -17.43
N LEU A 3 -24.33 3.47 -16.27
CA LEU A 3 -23.89 4.08 -15.01
C LEU A 3 -22.50 3.63 -14.55
N GLU A 4 -22.17 2.35 -14.70
CA GLU A 4 -20.83 1.85 -14.34
C GLU A 4 -19.74 2.45 -15.26
N TRP A 5 -20.05 2.67 -16.54
CA TRP A 5 -19.14 3.37 -17.45
C TRP A 5 -18.99 4.85 -17.07
N LEU A 6 -20.09 5.55 -16.79
CA LEU A 6 -20.06 6.94 -16.33
C LEU A 6 -19.29 7.09 -15.03
N PHE A 7 -19.44 6.13 -14.11
CA PHE A 7 -18.69 6.07 -12.86
C PHE A 7 -17.19 5.86 -13.13
N ALA A 8 -16.84 4.90 -13.98
CA ALA A 8 -15.45 4.65 -14.37
C ALA A 8 -14.80 5.84 -15.10
N ALA A 9 -15.59 6.61 -15.86
CA ALA A 9 -15.17 7.85 -16.52
C ALA A 9 -15.12 9.06 -15.57
N GLY A 10 -15.54 8.92 -14.31
CA GLY A 10 -15.59 10.00 -13.33
C GLY A 10 -16.71 11.03 -13.57
N LEU A 11 -17.69 10.72 -14.42
CA LEU A 11 -18.81 11.62 -14.76
C LEU A 11 -19.97 11.54 -13.75
N VAL A 12 -20.02 10.46 -12.97
CA VAL A 12 -20.92 10.30 -11.81
C VAL A 12 -20.16 9.66 -10.66
N THR A 13 -20.59 9.88 -9.43
CA THR A 13 -20.03 9.24 -8.22
C THR A 13 -21.13 8.67 -7.34
N VAL A 14 -20.75 7.86 -6.35
CA VAL A 14 -21.71 7.26 -5.40
C VAL A 14 -22.04 8.29 -4.31
N ALA A 15 -23.28 8.76 -4.30
CA ALA A 15 -23.80 9.69 -3.29
C ALA A 15 -24.37 8.98 -2.04
N GLY A 16 -24.66 7.69 -2.16
CA GLY A 16 -25.22 6.89 -1.08
C GLY A 16 -25.67 5.51 -1.52
N GLN A 17 -26.33 4.80 -0.61
CA GLN A 17 -26.87 3.47 -0.86
C GLN A 17 -28.30 3.38 -0.32
N ARG A 18 -29.17 2.71 -1.06
CA ARG A 18 -30.52 2.32 -0.61
C ARG A 18 -30.61 0.79 -0.65
N GLY A 19 -30.41 0.16 0.50
CA GLY A 19 -30.25 -1.30 0.55
C GLY A 19 -28.99 -1.72 -0.23
N PHE A 20 -29.15 -2.54 -1.26
CA PHE A 20 -28.04 -3.01 -2.12
C PHE A 20 -27.88 -2.18 -3.41
N GLU A 21 -28.67 -1.12 -3.59
CA GLU A 21 -28.61 -0.26 -4.76
C GLU A 21 -27.74 0.98 -4.50
N ARG A 22 -26.82 1.28 -5.42
CA ARG A 22 -26.01 2.50 -5.39
C ARG A 22 -26.81 3.67 -5.97
N LEU A 23 -26.82 4.78 -5.24
CA LEU A 23 -27.37 6.05 -5.73
C LEU A 23 -26.21 6.86 -6.33
N TYR A 24 -26.35 7.21 -7.60
CA TYR A 24 -25.35 7.98 -8.34
C TYR A 24 -25.77 9.45 -8.45
N GLU A 25 -24.81 10.36 -8.39
CA GLU A 25 -25.00 11.80 -8.58
C GLU A 25 -23.75 12.41 -9.24
N LEU A 26 -23.87 13.64 -9.72
CA LEU A 26 -22.75 14.42 -10.24
C LEU A 26 -21.64 14.61 -9.18
N PRO A 27 -20.35 14.42 -9.53
CA PRO A 27 -19.23 14.55 -8.59
C PRO A 27 -19.23 15.86 -7.81
N GLU A 28 -19.50 16.99 -8.46
CA GLU A 28 -19.46 18.33 -7.87
C GLU A 28 -20.54 18.58 -6.80
N ARG A 29 -21.55 17.73 -6.72
CA ARG A 29 -22.59 17.80 -5.68
C ARG A 29 -22.27 16.95 -4.45
N VAL A 30 -21.32 16.03 -4.59
CA VAL A 30 -20.96 15.04 -3.56
C VAL A 30 -19.57 15.30 -3.00
N ILE A 31 -18.62 15.66 -3.85
CA ILE A 31 -17.21 15.87 -3.52
C ILE A 31 -16.97 17.36 -3.31
N PRO A 32 -16.39 17.78 -2.18
CA PRO A 32 -16.00 19.17 -1.95
C PRO A 32 -15.12 19.74 -3.07
N ALA A 33 -15.32 21.01 -3.42
CA ALA A 33 -14.68 21.64 -4.57
C ALA A 33 -13.14 21.68 -4.48
N ASP A 34 -12.60 21.75 -3.27
CA ASP A 34 -11.16 21.69 -2.97
C ASP A 34 -10.55 20.30 -3.24
N VAL A 35 -11.38 19.25 -3.31
CA VAL A 35 -10.96 17.86 -3.57
C VAL A 35 -11.21 17.43 -5.03
N LEU A 36 -12.10 18.12 -5.75
CA LEU A 36 -12.48 17.77 -7.13
C LEU A 36 -11.33 17.84 -8.13
N ASN A 37 -10.30 18.65 -7.86
CA ASN A 37 -9.14 18.76 -8.75
C ASN A 37 -8.16 17.60 -8.45
N PRO A 38 -8.05 16.59 -9.32
CA PRO A 38 -7.08 15.53 -9.10
C PRO A 38 -5.67 16.10 -9.18
N PRO A 39 -4.74 15.61 -8.34
CA PRO A 39 -3.32 15.92 -8.54
C PRO A 39 -2.89 15.45 -9.93
N ASP A 40 -1.92 16.15 -10.50
CA ASP A 40 -1.19 15.68 -11.66
C ASP A 40 -0.31 14.46 -11.31
N LEU A 41 0.44 13.98 -12.30
CA LEU A 41 1.32 12.81 -12.13
C LEU A 41 2.32 13.02 -10.97
N ASP A 42 2.86 14.23 -10.81
CA ASP A 42 3.78 14.60 -9.74
C ASP A 42 3.12 14.49 -8.39
N GLY A 43 1.94 15.12 -8.24
CA GLY A 43 1.19 15.08 -7.01
C GLY A 43 0.82 13.64 -6.62
N LEU A 44 0.55 12.77 -7.58
CA LEU A 44 0.34 11.34 -7.33
C LEU A 44 1.62 10.64 -6.86
N LEU A 45 2.74 10.84 -7.55
CA LEU A 45 4.04 10.25 -7.18
C LEU A 45 4.51 10.71 -5.78
N LEU A 46 4.37 12.00 -5.48
CA LEU A 46 4.71 12.56 -4.18
C LEU A 46 3.80 12.02 -3.08
N ARG A 47 2.49 11.89 -3.33
CA ARG A 47 1.57 11.23 -2.40
C ARG A 47 1.93 9.75 -2.18
N SER A 48 2.35 9.04 -3.22
CA SER A 48 2.85 7.67 -3.08
C SER A 48 4.12 7.63 -2.22
N ALA A 49 5.05 8.56 -2.39
CA ALA A 49 6.24 8.66 -1.56
C ALA A 49 5.88 8.95 -0.10
N ASP A 50 4.94 9.87 0.16
CA ASP A 50 4.45 10.19 1.51
C ASP A 50 3.77 8.98 2.18
N ALA A 51 2.93 8.25 1.45
CA ALA A 51 2.23 7.08 1.97
C ALA A 51 3.17 5.89 2.26
N LEU A 52 4.20 5.71 1.41
CA LEU A 52 5.09 4.56 1.47
C LEU A 52 6.38 4.80 2.27
N GLY A 53 6.75 6.07 2.51
CA GLY A 53 7.99 6.49 3.14
C GLY A 53 9.19 6.29 2.23
N VAL A 54 9.78 5.09 2.25
CA VAL A 54 10.91 4.69 1.39
C VAL A 54 10.45 3.66 0.37
N ALA A 55 10.56 3.99 -0.92
CA ALA A 55 9.92 3.24 -2.00
C ALA A 55 10.77 3.21 -3.27
N THR A 56 10.82 2.07 -3.94
CA THR A 56 11.44 1.99 -5.27
C THR A 56 10.55 2.64 -6.34
N GLU A 57 11.10 2.91 -7.52
CA GLU A 57 10.32 3.43 -8.66
C GLU A 57 9.04 2.61 -8.90
N ARG A 58 9.17 1.28 -8.93
CA ARG A 58 8.03 0.37 -9.10
C ARG A 58 6.98 0.58 -8.01
N ASP A 59 7.39 0.75 -6.76
CA ASP A 59 6.44 0.91 -5.65
C ASP A 59 5.66 2.22 -5.77
N LEU A 60 6.34 3.32 -6.13
CA LEU A 60 5.73 4.63 -6.32
C LEU A 60 4.66 4.60 -7.42
N ARG A 61 4.99 4.03 -8.58
CA ARG A 61 4.01 3.96 -9.68
C ARG A 61 2.90 2.95 -9.43
N ASP A 62 3.17 1.83 -8.76
CA ASP A 62 2.18 0.77 -8.57
C ASP A 62 1.06 1.21 -7.62
N TYR A 63 1.36 2.12 -6.67
CA TYR A 63 0.40 2.63 -5.68
C TYR A 63 -0.87 3.20 -6.32
N PHE A 64 -0.74 3.99 -7.39
CA PHE A 64 -1.85 4.54 -8.18
C PHE A 64 -1.97 3.89 -9.57
N ARG A 65 -1.25 2.78 -9.84
CA ARG A 65 -1.27 2.07 -11.13
C ARG A 65 -0.88 2.96 -12.33
N LEU A 66 0.14 3.79 -12.14
CA LEU A 66 0.63 4.76 -13.12
C LEU A 66 1.43 4.09 -14.26
N ASP A 67 1.48 4.75 -15.42
CA ASP A 67 2.26 4.30 -16.57
C ASP A 67 3.75 4.23 -16.24
N VAL A 68 4.45 3.22 -16.79
CA VAL A 68 5.86 2.97 -16.48
C VAL A 68 6.77 4.05 -17.06
N SER A 69 6.53 4.46 -18.30
CA SER A 69 7.42 5.37 -19.03
C SER A 69 7.31 6.78 -18.48
N ASP A 70 6.09 7.26 -18.27
CA ASP A 70 5.83 8.58 -17.71
C ASP A 70 6.31 8.67 -16.26
N SER A 71 6.08 7.64 -15.44
CA SER A 71 6.53 7.62 -14.04
C SER A 71 8.05 7.67 -13.94
N LYS A 72 8.77 6.91 -14.77
CA LYS A 72 10.25 6.92 -14.77
C LYS A 72 10.83 8.28 -15.10
N ARG A 73 10.30 8.92 -16.15
CA ARG A 73 10.71 10.28 -16.53
C ARG A 73 10.43 11.24 -15.38
N ARG A 74 9.22 11.19 -14.81
CA ARG A 74 8.81 12.16 -13.81
C ARG A 74 9.52 11.99 -12.46
N ILE A 75 9.83 10.76 -12.06
CA ILE A 75 10.65 10.51 -10.88
C ILE A 75 12.05 11.14 -11.05
N ALA A 76 12.66 11.04 -12.23
CA ALA A 76 13.96 11.68 -12.48
C ALA A 76 13.87 13.21 -12.34
N GLU A 77 12.85 13.82 -12.92
CA GLU A 77 12.61 15.28 -12.82
C GLU A 77 12.33 15.72 -11.37
N LEU A 78 11.58 14.94 -10.59
CA LEU A 78 11.35 15.20 -9.16
C LEU A 78 12.62 15.07 -8.31
N VAL A 79 13.54 14.19 -8.70
CA VAL A 79 14.86 14.07 -8.07
C VAL A 79 15.72 15.29 -8.40
N GLU A 80 15.74 15.73 -9.66
CA GLU A 80 16.45 16.95 -10.07
C GLU A 80 15.91 18.20 -9.36
N ALA A 81 14.59 18.27 -9.14
CA ALA A 81 13.93 19.33 -8.39
C ALA A 81 14.15 19.25 -6.87
N GLY A 82 14.71 18.14 -6.35
CA GLY A 82 14.92 17.93 -4.92
C GLY A 82 13.66 17.58 -4.11
N GLU A 83 12.54 17.32 -4.76
CA GLU A 83 11.28 16.88 -4.11
C GLU A 83 11.36 15.40 -3.69
N LEU A 84 12.13 14.59 -4.43
CA LEU A 84 12.48 13.21 -4.08
C LEU A 84 13.98 13.07 -3.86
N LEU A 85 14.36 12.33 -2.82
CA LEU A 85 15.75 12.01 -2.54
C LEU A 85 16.01 10.54 -2.86
N PRO A 86 17.02 10.22 -3.70
CA PRO A 86 17.45 8.85 -3.89
C PRO A 86 18.16 8.33 -2.64
N VAL A 87 17.78 7.14 -2.19
CA VAL A 87 18.32 6.49 -1.00
C VAL A 87 18.66 5.03 -1.28
N ALA A 88 19.75 4.57 -0.70
CA ALA A 88 20.15 3.16 -0.71
C ALA A 88 19.62 2.49 0.56
N VAL A 89 18.89 1.39 0.39
CA VAL A 89 18.39 0.57 1.51
C VAL A 89 19.22 -0.71 1.59
N GLN A 90 19.73 -1.02 2.77
CA GLN A 90 20.51 -2.23 2.99
C GLN A 90 19.72 -3.49 2.59
N GLY A 91 20.34 -4.34 1.77
CA GLY A 91 19.72 -5.57 1.26
C GLY A 91 18.82 -5.37 0.05
N TRP A 92 18.53 -4.13 -0.36
CA TRP A 92 17.80 -3.85 -1.60
C TRP A 92 18.78 -3.67 -2.75
N ARG A 93 18.45 -4.26 -3.90
CA ARG A 93 19.25 -4.08 -5.14
C ARG A 93 18.86 -2.81 -5.89
N GLN A 94 17.62 -2.37 -5.76
CA GLN A 94 17.10 -1.19 -6.45
C GLN A 94 17.38 0.06 -5.62
N VAL A 95 17.60 1.19 -6.31
CA VAL A 95 17.52 2.51 -5.68
C VAL A 95 16.09 2.74 -5.20
N ALA A 96 15.96 3.29 -4.00
CA ALA A 96 14.70 3.76 -3.46
C ALA A 96 14.68 5.29 -3.41
N TYR A 97 13.50 5.83 -3.17
CA TYR A 97 13.23 7.25 -3.10
C TYR A 97 12.38 7.53 -1.87
N CYS A 98 12.58 8.68 -1.25
CA CYS A 98 11.72 9.19 -0.19
C CYS A 98 11.54 10.70 -0.33
N ARG A 99 10.46 11.22 0.24
CA ARG A 99 10.24 12.65 0.32
C ARG A 99 11.04 13.22 1.50
N GLY A 100 12.01 14.07 1.21
CA GLY A 100 12.93 14.59 2.22
C GLY A 100 13.80 13.53 2.88
N GLU A 101 14.54 13.92 3.92
CA GLU A 101 15.45 13.00 4.62
C GLU A 101 14.68 11.95 5.43
N PRO A 102 14.99 10.64 5.25
CA PRO A 102 14.30 9.58 5.96
C PRO A 102 14.65 9.63 7.45
N ARG A 103 13.64 9.74 8.30
CA ARG A 103 13.82 9.71 9.76
C ARG A 103 13.69 8.28 10.25
N ILE A 104 14.75 7.78 10.89
CA ILE A 104 14.76 6.46 11.53
C ILE A 104 14.46 6.66 13.04
N PRO A 105 13.22 6.46 13.51
CA PRO A 105 12.91 6.55 14.94
C PRO A 105 13.74 5.58 15.80
N ARG A 106 14.14 5.96 17.01
CA ARG A 106 14.93 5.06 17.88
C ARG A 106 14.14 3.85 18.38
N ARG A 107 12.82 3.98 18.47
CA ARG A 107 11.88 2.93 18.88
C ARG A 107 10.58 3.08 18.10
N ILE A 108 9.99 1.96 17.70
CA ILE A 108 8.63 1.89 17.20
C ILE A 108 7.89 0.88 18.07
N CYS A 109 6.82 1.33 18.72
CA CYS A 109 5.96 0.49 19.55
C CYS A 109 4.53 0.59 19.00
N HIS A 110 4.25 -0.13 17.92
CA HIS A 110 2.93 -0.14 17.28
C HIS A 110 2.50 -1.57 16.98
N SER A 111 1.21 -1.83 17.11
CA SER A 111 0.60 -3.09 16.70
C SER A 111 -0.65 -2.81 15.90
N ALA A 112 -0.82 -3.50 14.78
CA ALA A 112 -1.95 -3.30 13.86
C ALA A 112 -2.39 -4.64 13.28
N LEU A 113 -3.70 -4.85 13.19
CA LEU A 113 -4.28 -5.86 12.31
C LEU A 113 -4.38 -5.27 10.92
N LEU A 114 -3.78 -5.93 9.94
CA LEU A 114 -3.75 -5.48 8.56
C LEU A 114 -4.88 -6.14 7.78
N SER A 115 -5.60 -5.33 7.01
CA SER A 115 -6.58 -5.84 6.04
C SER A 115 -5.85 -6.59 4.91
N PRO A 116 -6.44 -7.64 4.32
CA PRO A 116 -5.92 -8.27 3.11
C PRO A 116 -5.86 -7.29 1.92
N PHE A 117 -6.59 -6.18 2.01
CA PHE A 117 -6.69 -5.12 1.01
C PHE A 117 -5.92 -3.85 1.41
N ASP A 118 -5.14 -3.91 2.49
CA ASP A 118 -4.25 -2.81 2.86
C ASP A 118 -3.15 -2.65 1.79
N SER A 119 -2.81 -1.41 1.43
CA SER A 119 -1.76 -1.11 0.45
C SER A 119 -0.41 -1.72 0.83
N LEU A 120 -0.13 -1.90 2.13
CA LEU A 120 1.08 -2.56 2.62
C LEU A 120 1.12 -4.04 2.24
N ILE A 121 -0.04 -4.71 2.19
CA ILE A 121 -0.18 -6.16 2.01
C ILE A 121 -0.49 -6.55 0.55
N TRP A 122 -1.16 -5.65 -0.18
CA TRP A 122 -1.55 -5.87 -1.57
C TRP A 122 -0.33 -6.02 -2.49
N GLU A 123 0.71 -5.20 -2.29
CA GLU A 123 1.98 -5.35 -3.00
C GLU A 123 2.86 -6.38 -2.26
N ARG A 124 2.84 -7.60 -2.80
CA ARG A 124 3.48 -8.77 -2.17
C ARG A 124 5.00 -8.70 -2.16
N GLU A 125 5.61 -8.19 -3.23
CA GLU A 125 7.07 -8.13 -3.36
C GLU A 125 7.66 -7.09 -2.39
N ARG A 126 6.98 -5.96 -2.21
CA ARG A 126 7.29 -4.94 -1.21
C ARG A 126 7.08 -5.47 0.19
N THR A 127 5.97 -6.14 0.48
CA THR A 127 5.75 -6.79 1.80
C THR A 127 6.90 -7.75 2.13
N GLU A 128 7.28 -8.59 1.17
CA GLU A 128 8.34 -9.58 1.33
C GLU A 128 9.72 -8.91 1.52
N ARG A 129 10.03 -7.85 0.76
CA ARG A 129 11.27 -7.07 0.94
C ARG A 129 11.36 -6.36 2.28
N LEU A 130 10.24 -5.82 2.78
CA LEU A 130 10.21 -5.06 4.04
C LEU A 130 10.17 -5.97 5.27
N LEU A 131 9.41 -7.07 5.21
CA LEU A 131 9.01 -7.83 6.40
C LEU A 131 9.38 -9.32 6.30
N GLY A 132 9.91 -9.79 5.17
CA GLY A 132 10.18 -11.21 4.96
C GLY A 132 8.93 -12.08 4.97
N PHE A 133 7.76 -11.47 4.78
CA PHE A 133 6.46 -12.11 4.91
C PHE A 133 5.73 -12.09 3.57
N ARG A 134 5.35 -13.28 3.10
CA ARG A 134 4.56 -13.44 1.88
C ARG A 134 3.13 -13.83 2.23
N TYR A 135 2.22 -12.89 2.03
CA TYR A 135 0.79 -13.06 2.28
C TYR A 135 0.00 -13.35 1.00
N ARG A 136 -0.97 -14.25 1.11
CA ARG A 136 -2.02 -14.44 0.12
C ARG A 136 -3.33 -14.73 0.85
N LEU A 137 -4.38 -14.03 0.47
CA LEU A 137 -5.73 -14.35 0.92
C LEU A 137 -6.16 -15.69 0.30
N GLU A 138 -6.46 -16.68 1.14
CA GLU A 138 -6.66 -18.08 0.71
C GLU A 138 -8.13 -18.50 0.61
N ILE A 139 -9.06 -17.54 0.53
CA ILE A 139 -10.51 -17.80 0.45
C ILE A 139 -10.88 -18.71 -0.72
N TYR A 140 -10.20 -18.58 -1.86
CA TYR A 140 -10.41 -19.39 -3.06
C TYR A 140 -9.45 -20.59 -3.14
N THR A 141 -8.58 -20.78 -2.15
CA THR A 141 -7.61 -21.88 -2.15
C THR A 141 -8.26 -23.12 -1.53
N PRO A 142 -8.21 -24.30 -2.18
CA PRO A 142 -8.69 -25.55 -1.59
C PRO A 142 -8.04 -25.80 -0.24
N GLN A 143 -8.78 -26.39 0.71
CA GLN A 143 -8.34 -26.55 2.10
C GLN A 143 -6.96 -27.22 2.22
N SER A 144 -6.67 -28.23 1.40
CA SER A 144 -5.40 -28.96 1.41
C SER A 144 -4.19 -28.16 0.90
N LYS A 145 -4.42 -27.01 0.24
CA LYS A 145 -3.37 -26.13 -0.31
C LYS A 145 -3.18 -24.84 0.50
N ARG A 146 -3.94 -24.66 1.58
CA ARG A 146 -3.87 -23.48 2.46
C ARG A 146 -2.62 -23.55 3.32
N VAL A 147 -1.89 -22.45 3.41
CA VAL A 147 -0.73 -22.29 4.29
C VAL A 147 -1.13 -21.68 5.62
N TYR A 148 -2.05 -20.73 5.62
CA TYR A 148 -2.42 -19.95 6.81
C TYR A 148 -3.86 -20.21 7.25
N GLY A 149 -4.79 -20.39 6.32
CA GLY A 149 -6.19 -20.62 6.62
C GLY A 149 -7.14 -19.85 5.70
N TYR A 150 -8.44 -20.10 5.84
CA TYR A 150 -9.47 -19.59 4.92
C TYR A 150 -9.50 -18.06 4.84
N TYR A 151 -9.56 -17.37 5.98
CA TYR A 151 -9.63 -15.92 6.07
C TYR A 151 -8.81 -15.46 7.27
N VAL A 152 -7.54 -15.12 7.02
CA VAL A 152 -6.59 -14.78 8.09
C VAL A 152 -6.07 -13.38 7.89
N LEU A 153 -6.12 -12.57 8.95
CA LEU A 153 -5.58 -11.22 8.95
C LEU A 153 -4.12 -11.25 9.42
N PRO A 154 -3.18 -10.64 8.68
CA PRO A 154 -1.83 -10.39 9.18
C PRO A 154 -1.89 -9.46 10.40
N PHE A 155 -1.21 -9.84 11.48
CA PHE A 155 -1.01 -8.97 12.64
C PHE A 155 0.43 -8.47 12.66
N LEU A 156 0.63 -7.18 12.42
CA LEU A 156 1.94 -6.52 12.51
C LEU A 156 2.16 -6.04 13.94
N THR A 157 3.25 -6.45 14.57
CA THR A 157 3.68 -5.89 15.86
C THR A 157 5.13 -5.47 15.79
N MET A 158 5.42 -4.19 16.05
CA MET A 158 6.76 -3.64 16.14
C MET A 158 7.11 -3.42 17.62
N ASN A 159 8.18 -4.06 18.09
CA ASN A 159 8.72 -3.85 19.42
C ASN A 159 9.99 -3.00 19.40
N ALA A 160 10.47 -2.60 20.57
CA ALA A 160 11.52 -1.60 20.81
C ALA A 160 12.86 -1.79 20.05
N CYS A 161 13.03 -2.88 19.30
CA CYS A 161 14.23 -3.21 18.54
C CYS A 161 14.01 -3.25 17.01
N TRP A 162 13.00 -2.55 16.46
CA TRP A 162 12.68 -2.57 15.01
C TRP A 162 12.40 -3.97 14.44
N ARG A 163 12.19 -4.95 15.32
CA ARG A 163 11.82 -6.31 14.95
C ARG A 163 10.31 -6.37 14.95
N GLY A 164 9.76 -6.32 13.74
CA GLY A 164 8.36 -6.63 13.52
C GLY A 164 8.13 -8.15 13.56
N TRP A 165 6.99 -8.59 14.06
CA TRP A 165 6.45 -9.91 13.73
C TRP A 165 5.19 -9.72 12.91
N ILE A 166 5.06 -10.48 11.84
CA ILE A 166 3.74 -10.75 11.27
C ILE A 166 3.31 -12.14 11.73
N CYS A 167 2.16 -12.19 12.41
CA CYS A 167 1.54 -13.45 12.79
C CYS A 167 0.18 -13.59 12.09
N THR A 168 -0.12 -14.80 11.63
CA THR A 168 -1.42 -15.15 11.02
C THR A 168 -2.24 -15.90 12.05
N ALA A 169 -3.41 -15.36 12.44
CA ALA A 169 -4.35 -16.09 13.30
C ALA A 169 -5.00 -17.23 12.50
N SER A 170 -4.55 -18.47 12.70
CA SER A 170 -5.21 -19.64 12.11
C SER A 170 -6.54 -19.93 12.83
N ALA A 171 -7.44 -20.69 12.19
CA ALA A 171 -8.69 -21.17 12.82
C ALA A 171 -8.45 -22.16 13.99
N LEU A 172 -7.20 -22.51 14.30
CA LEU A 172 -6.82 -23.33 15.46
C LEU A 172 -6.36 -22.41 16.61
N PRO A 173 -6.92 -22.57 17.83
CA PRO A 173 -6.49 -21.80 18.99
C PRO A 173 -4.98 -21.97 19.24
N GLY A 174 -4.24 -20.85 19.32
CA GLY A 174 -2.83 -20.84 19.77
C GLY A 174 -1.75 -21.01 18.69
N ALA A 175 -2.09 -21.24 17.43
CA ALA A 175 -1.09 -21.36 16.36
C ALA A 175 -0.73 -20.01 15.74
N TRP A 176 0.20 -19.28 16.38
CA TRP A 176 0.79 -18.07 15.83
C TRP A 176 2.06 -18.43 15.04
N ARG A 177 2.02 -18.24 13.71
CA ARG A 177 3.22 -18.35 12.88
C ARG A 177 3.87 -16.98 12.76
N CYS A 178 4.82 -16.68 13.64
CA CYS A 178 5.46 -15.37 13.68
C CYS A 178 6.76 -15.39 12.88
N MET A 179 6.87 -14.49 11.89
CA MET A 179 8.09 -14.30 11.10
C MET A 179 8.82 -13.03 11.53
N PRO A 180 10.15 -13.08 11.75
CA PRO A 180 10.92 -11.89 12.10
C PRO A 180 11.13 -10.98 10.88
N CYS A 181 10.90 -9.68 11.04
CA CYS A 181 11.20 -8.68 10.00
C CYS A 181 12.71 -8.51 9.77
N ILE A 182 13.10 -8.15 8.53
CA ILE A 182 14.48 -8.29 8.02
C ILE A 182 15.42 -7.13 8.41
N TRP A 183 14.92 -6.05 9.01
CA TRP A 183 15.74 -4.88 9.38
C TRP A 183 16.83 -5.24 10.40
N ARG A 184 18.07 -5.38 9.92
CA ARG A 184 19.28 -5.52 10.74
C ARG A 184 20.14 -4.28 10.54
N THR A 185 20.63 -3.75 11.66
CA THR A 185 21.69 -2.73 11.74
C THR A 185 22.93 -3.14 10.96
#